data_AF-A0A7R9TH81-F1
#
_entry.id   AF-A0A7R9TH81-F1
#
_cell.length_a   1.000
_cell.length_b   1.000
_cell.length_c   1.000
_cell.angle_alpha   90.00
_cell.angle_beta   90.00
_cell.angle_gamma   90.00
#
_symmetry.space_group_name_H-M   'P 1'
#
loop_
_entity.id
_entity.type
_entity.pdbx_description
1 polymer ?
#
loop_
_entity_poly.entity_id
_entity_poly.type
_entity_poly.pdbx_seq_one_letter_code
_entity_poly.pdbx_strand_id
1 'polypeptide(L)'
;VAKAGVVSTLRARTAVFAVTNPKGTYDRALSLDCNTSLGGPLLSRFDMVLVLPDVQKPEWDAAVADHILAARRATSDAPSEGDPVSGAPGVAPAGTWTAGSLRRYFAHVKEEHSPHLDKPAEEVLSAYYQLQ
;
A
#
# COMPACT_ATOMS: atom_id res chain seq x y z
N VAL A 1 6.22 -27.18 8.29
CA VAL A 1 4.96 -27.62 8.91
C VAL A 1 5.08 -29.10 9.24
N ALA A 2 4.73 -29.51 10.45
CA ALA A 2 4.67 -30.92 10.86
C ALA A 2 3.22 -31.28 11.19
N LYS A 3 2.60 -32.15 10.39
CA LYS A 3 1.22 -32.58 10.58
C LYS A 3 1.05 -34.00 10.04
N ALA A 4 0.24 -34.82 10.73
CA ALA A 4 -0.09 -36.19 10.32
C ALA A 4 1.15 -37.08 10.07
N GLY A 5 2.20 -36.94 10.90
CA GLY A 5 3.44 -37.70 10.76
C GLY A 5 4.36 -37.24 9.62
N VAL A 6 3.95 -36.21 8.86
CA VAL A 6 4.75 -35.64 7.78
C VAL A 6 5.34 -34.31 8.21
N VAL A 7 6.66 -34.19 8.09
CA VAL A 7 7.39 -32.93 8.22
C VAL A 7 7.72 -32.45 6.83
N SER A 8 7.26 -31.26 6.46
CA SER A 8 7.51 -30.68 5.15
C SER A 8 7.82 -29.19 5.23
N THR A 9 8.69 -28.76 4.33
CA THR A 9 9.04 -27.35 4.12
C THR A 9 8.50 -26.92 2.76
N LEU A 10 7.72 -25.84 2.75
CA LEU A 10 7.12 -25.27 1.54
C LEU A 10 7.68 -23.87 1.31
N ARG A 11 7.80 -23.47 0.04
CA ARG A 11 8.22 -22.10 -0.29
C ARG A 11 7.06 -21.13 -0.05
N ALA A 12 7.31 -20.08 0.71
CA ALA A 12 6.36 -19.00 1.01
C ALA A 12 6.87 -17.63 0.51
N ARG A 13 7.51 -17.60 -0.67
CA ARG A 13 8.07 -16.38 -1.25
C ARG A 13 6.93 -15.49 -1.79
N THR A 14 6.38 -14.65 -0.92
CA THR A 14 5.34 -13.68 -1.24
C THR A 14 5.57 -12.39 -0.47
N ALA A 15 5.19 -11.26 -1.07
CA ALA A 15 5.03 -10.02 -0.32
C ALA A 15 3.79 -10.14 0.58
N VAL A 16 3.82 -9.47 1.73
CA VAL A 16 2.68 -9.38 2.66
C VAL A 16 2.30 -7.92 2.80
N PHE A 17 1.02 -7.63 2.56
CA PHE A 17 0.42 -6.35 2.88
C PHE A 17 -0.53 -6.56 4.06
N ALA A 18 -0.39 -5.73 5.09
CA ALA A 18 -1.18 -5.83 6.31
C ALA A 18 -1.79 -4.47 6.63
N VAL A 19 -3.04 -4.48 7.09
CA VAL A 19 -3.76 -3.31 7.59
C VAL A 19 -4.19 -3.61 9.01
N THR A 20 -3.95 -2.67 9.92
CA THR A 20 -4.36 -2.79 11.31
C THR A 20 -4.98 -1.48 11.77
N ASN A 21 -5.96 -1.58 12.65
CA ASN A 21 -6.52 -0.43 13.33
C ASN A 21 -5.76 -0.22 14.66
N PRO A 22 -5.58 1.04 15.09
CA PRO A 22 -5.05 1.30 16.42
C PRO A 22 -6.02 0.84 17.51
N LYS A 23 -5.50 0.70 18.74
CA LYS A 23 -6.29 0.50 19.95
C LYS A 23 -7.03 1.79 20.27
N GLY A 24 -8.27 1.90 19.77
CA GLY A 24 -9.05 3.12 19.93
C GLY A 24 -8.50 4.24 19.04
N THR A 25 -8.33 5.44 19.60
CA THR A 25 -7.78 6.59 18.86
C THR A 25 -6.27 6.51 18.85
N TYR A 26 -5.64 6.75 17.69
CA TYR A 26 -4.18 6.75 17.58
C TYR A 26 -3.57 7.88 18.42
N ASP A 27 -2.71 7.53 19.36
CA ASP A 27 -1.96 8.49 20.18
C ASP A 27 -0.53 8.63 19.66
N ARG A 28 -0.16 9.86 19.26
CA ARG A 28 1.17 10.18 18.75
C ARG A 28 2.25 10.18 19.82
N ALA A 29 1.89 10.26 21.09
CA ALA A 29 2.83 10.19 22.20
C ALA A 29 3.22 8.74 22.53
N LEU A 30 2.41 7.77 22.13
CA LEU A 30 2.68 6.35 22.34
C LEU A 30 3.45 5.74 21.17
N SER A 31 4.24 4.71 21.47
CA SER A 31 4.92 3.93 20.44
C SER A 31 3.93 3.12 19.59
N LEU A 32 4.39 2.67 18.42
CA LEU A 32 3.54 1.94 17.48
C LEU A 32 3.05 0.60 18.04
N ASP A 33 3.87 -0.10 18.81
CA ASP A 33 3.50 -1.36 19.46
C ASP A 33 2.42 -1.17 20.52
N CYS A 34 2.51 -0.08 21.30
CA CYS A 34 1.45 0.31 22.24
C CYS A 34 0.15 0.59 21.47
N ASN A 35 0.21 1.37 20.40
CA ASN A 35 -0.93 1.73 19.55
C ASN A 35 -1.58 0.53 18.84
N THR A 36 -0.85 -0.54 18.48
CA THR A 36 -1.37 -1.59 17.57
C THR A 36 -1.41 -3.02 18.14
N SER A 37 -0.90 -3.26 19.36
CA SER A 37 -0.60 -4.61 19.90
C SER A 37 0.42 -5.42 19.09
N LEU A 38 1.02 -4.86 18.04
CA LEU A 38 2.02 -5.59 17.26
C LEU A 38 3.36 -5.51 17.97
N GLY A 39 3.89 -6.66 18.37
CA GLY A 39 5.19 -6.73 19.02
C GLY A 39 6.32 -6.24 18.11
N GLY A 40 7.33 -5.58 18.70
CA GLY A 40 8.52 -5.10 18.00
C GLY A 40 9.18 -6.12 17.04
N PRO A 41 9.30 -7.42 17.39
CA PRO A 41 9.86 -8.41 16.47
C PRO A 41 9.10 -8.58 15.16
N LEU A 42 7.76 -8.46 15.17
CA LEU A 42 6.95 -8.55 13.96
C LEU A 42 7.08 -7.27 13.14
N LEU A 43 7.00 -6.11 13.79
CA LEU A 43 7.14 -4.79 13.14
C LEU A 43 8.50 -4.63 12.44
N SER A 44 9.59 -5.12 13.06
CA SER A 44 10.93 -5.08 12.47
C SER A 44 11.08 -5.88 11.17
N ARG A 45 10.12 -6.74 10.83
CA ARG A 45 10.13 -7.52 9.57
C ARG A 45 9.40 -6.84 8.43
N PHE A 46 8.70 -5.74 8.69
CA PHE A 46 8.11 -4.91 7.64
C PHE A 46 9.14 -3.88 7.18
N ASP A 47 9.39 -3.84 5.87
CA ASP A 47 10.30 -2.86 5.28
C ASP A 47 9.74 -1.43 5.34
N MET A 48 8.41 -1.30 5.34
CA MET A 48 7.70 -0.02 5.42
C MET A 48 6.50 -0.13 6.36
N VAL A 49 6.36 0.88 7.23
CA VAL A 49 5.19 1.05 8.08
C VAL A 49 4.62 2.44 7.86
N LEU A 50 3.36 2.49 7.42
CA LEU A 50 2.65 3.74 7.15
C LEU A 50 1.57 3.94 8.22
N VAL A 51 1.65 5.07 8.94
CA VAL A 51 0.62 5.50 9.88
C VAL A 51 -0.24 6.54 9.20
N LEU A 52 -1.55 6.30 9.15
CA LEU A 52 -2.53 7.23 8.61
C LEU A 52 -3.35 7.81 9.78
N PRO A 53 -2.88 8.90 10.42
CA PRO A 53 -3.65 9.53 11.49
C PRO A 53 -4.85 10.26 10.91
N ASP A 54 -6.01 10.07 11.54
CA ASP A 54 -7.20 10.86 11.25
C ASP A 54 -7.07 12.24 11.92
N VAL A 55 -6.90 13.28 11.10
CA VAL A 55 -6.72 14.66 11.58
C VAL A 55 -7.86 15.52 11.06
N GLN A 56 -8.69 15.98 11.99
CA GLN A 56 -9.81 16.86 11.68
C GLN A 56 -9.29 18.20 11.13
N LYS A 57 -9.53 18.45 9.85
CA LYS A 57 -9.10 19.65 9.14
C LYS A 57 -10.25 20.09 8.24
N PRO A 58 -11.02 21.11 8.60
CA PRO A 58 -12.26 21.48 7.89
C PRO A 58 -12.07 21.66 6.37
N GLU A 59 -10.96 22.26 5.95
CA GLU A 59 -10.63 22.46 4.52
C GLU A 59 -10.40 21.14 3.78
N TRP A 60 -9.67 20.21 4.41
CA TRP A 60 -9.42 18.88 3.85
C TRP A 60 -10.69 18.04 3.83
N ASP A 61 -11.46 18.08 4.92
CA ASP A 61 -12.72 17.35 5.05
C ASP A 61 -13.72 17.82 3.99
N ALA A 62 -13.80 19.13 3.72
CA ALA A 62 -14.60 19.70 2.65
C ALA A 62 -14.13 19.22 1.26
N ALA A 63 -12.83 19.26 0.98
CA ALA A 63 -12.27 18.82 -0.30
C ALA A 63 -12.53 17.32 -0.57
N VAL A 64 -12.40 16.48 0.47
CA VAL A 64 -12.71 15.05 0.39
C VAL A 64 -14.20 14.81 0.18
N ALA A 65 -15.05 15.52 0.93
CA ALA A 65 -16.50 15.43 0.79
C ALA A 65 -16.96 15.81 -0.63
N ASP A 66 -16.44 16.91 -1.17
CA ASP A 66 -16.74 17.36 -2.53
C ASP A 66 -16.32 16.32 -3.58
N HIS A 67 -15.14 15.73 -3.43
CA HIS A 67 -14.67 14.65 -4.30
C HIS A 67 -15.59 13.42 -4.27
N ILE A 68 -15.98 12.95 -3.08
CA ILE A 68 -16.86 11.79 -2.91
C ILE A 68 -18.24 12.06 -3.53
N LEU A 69 -18.79 13.26 -3.31
CA LEU A 69 -20.10 13.65 -3.85
C LEU A 69 -20.06 13.77 -5.38
N ALA A 70 -18.99 14.35 -5.94
CA ALA A 70 -18.79 14.44 -7.38
C ALA A 70 -18.69 13.05 -8.03
N ALA A 71 -17.89 12.14 -7.45
CA ALA A 71 -17.75 10.77 -7.95
C ALA A 71 -19.09 10.02 -7.96
N ARG A 72 -19.89 10.16 -6.89
CA ARG A 72 -21.19 9.48 -6.77
C ARG A 72 -22.22 9.99 -7.79
N ARG A 73 -22.25 11.30 -8.05
CA ARG A 73 -23.11 11.89 -9.10
C ARG A 73 -22.76 11.35 -10.48
N ALA A 74 -21.47 11.22 -10.80
CA ALA A 74 -21.01 10.67 -12.08
C ALA A 74 -21.44 9.21 -12.28
N THR A 75 -21.63 8.44 -11.20
CA THR A 75 -22.08 7.04 -11.28
C THR A 75 -23.60 6.85 -11.31
N SER A 76 -24.38 7.83 -10.83
CA SER A 76 -25.84 7.71 -10.75
C SER A 76 -26.58 8.05 -12.04
N ASP A 77 -25.95 8.79 -12.96
CA ASP A 77 -26.55 9.17 -14.26
C ASP A 77 -26.27 8.15 -15.39
N ALA A 78 -25.61 7.02 -15.10
CA ALA A 78 -25.37 5.93 -16.05
C ALA A 78 -26.30 4.73 -15.74
N PRO A 79 -27.05 4.18 -16.73
CA PRO A 79 -27.84 2.97 -16.52
C PRO A 79 -26.91 1.79 -16.17
N SER A 80 -27.23 1.11 -15.08
CA SER A 80 -26.49 -0.02 -14.52
C SER A 80 -26.47 -1.23 -15.45
N GLU A 81 -25.35 -1.51 -16.12
CA GLU A 81 -24.94 -2.86 -16.50
C GLU A 81 -23.39 -3.01 -16.41
N GLY A 82 -22.92 -3.85 -15.48
CA GLY A 82 -21.58 -4.47 -15.53
C GLY A 82 -20.45 -3.85 -14.70
N ASP A 83 -20.00 -4.61 -13.68
CA ASP A 83 -18.70 -4.57 -12.96
C ASP A 83 -18.19 -3.26 -12.31
N PRO A 84 -18.16 -3.16 -10.95
CA PRO A 84 -17.71 -1.96 -10.23
C PRO A 84 -16.19 -1.96 -9.96
N VAL A 85 -15.35 -2.14 -11.00
CA VAL A 85 -13.87 -2.02 -10.88
C VAL A 85 -13.26 -1.05 -11.90
N SER A 86 -14.09 -0.30 -12.61
CA SER A 86 -13.62 0.83 -13.44
C SER A 86 -13.98 2.12 -12.72
N GLY A 87 -12.95 2.82 -12.23
CA GLY A 87 -13.11 4.19 -11.73
C GLY A 87 -13.87 5.04 -12.77
N ALA A 88 -14.70 5.94 -12.25
CA ALA A 88 -15.59 6.88 -12.93
C ALA A 88 -15.41 7.04 -14.46
N PRO A 89 -16.49 7.04 -15.26
CA PRO A 89 -16.44 7.49 -16.65
C PRO A 89 -16.44 9.03 -16.67
N GLY A 90 -15.39 9.64 -16.14
CA GLY A 90 -14.96 10.98 -16.49
C GLY A 90 -13.68 10.81 -17.28
N VAL A 91 -13.63 11.33 -18.52
CA VAL A 91 -12.49 11.29 -19.43
C VAL A 91 -11.19 11.30 -18.63
N ALA A 92 -10.53 10.13 -18.56
CA ALA A 92 -9.29 10.00 -17.82
C ALA A 92 -8.32 11.03 -18.44
N PRO A 93 -7.78 11.98 -17.65
CA PRO A 93 -6.97 13.07 -18.19
C PRO A 93 -5.85 12.48 -19.05
N ALA A 94 -5.61 13.06 -20.23
CA ALA A 94 -4.64 12.54 -21.18
C ALA A 94 -3.31 12.21 -20.46
N GLY A 95 -2.90 10.94 -20.49
CA GLY A 95 -1.73 10.43 -19.77
C GLY A 95 -2.01 9.57 -18.53
N THR A 96 -3.27 9.36 -18.13
CA THR A 96 -3.58 8.42 -17.04
C THR A 96 -3.52 6.96 -17.50
N TRP A 97 -2.83 6.14 -16.71
CA TRP A 97 -2.67 4.72 -16.99
C TRP A 97 -3.88 3.93 -16.49
N THR A 98 -4.44 3.09 -17.36
CA THR A 98 -5.47 2.14 -16.94
C THR A 98 -4.87 1.04 -16.07
N ALA A 99 -5.71 0.40 -15.25
CA ALA A 99 -5.30 -0.78 -14.48
C ALA A 99 -4.74 -1.90 -15.39
N GLY A 100 -5.28 -2.05 -16.61
CA GLY A 100 -4.77 -3.00 -17.60
C GLY A 100 -3.35 -2.64 -18.08
N SER A 101 -3.11 -1.36 -18.38
CA SER A 101 -1.78 -0.87 -18.76
C SER A 101 -0.75 -1.08 -17.64
N LEU A 102 -1.11 -0.75 -16.39
CA LEU A 102 -0.25 -0.96 -15.23
C LEU A 102 0.09 -2.45 -15.02
N ARG A 103 -0.91 -3.34 -15.12
CA ARG A 103 -0.68 -4.78 -15.01
C ARG A 103 0.30 -5.30 -16.06
N ARG A 104 0.11 -4.91 -17.33
CA ARG A 104 1.01 -5.30 -18.43
C ARG A 104 2.42 -4.78 -18.21
N TYR A 105 2.55 -3.53 -17.78
CA TYR A 105 3.85 -2.92 -17.51
C TYR A 105 4.58 -3.61 -16.35
N PHE A 106 3.90 -3.88 -15.23
CA PHE A 106 4.52 -4.60 -14.11
C PHE A 106 4.92 -6.03 -14.47
N ALA A 107 4.18 -6.70 -15.35
CA ALA A 107 4.59 -8.00 -15.86
C ALA A 107 5.88 -7.88 -16.69
N HIS A 108 5.91 -6.96 -17.66
CA HIS A 108 7.09 -6.70 -18.49
C HIS A 108 8.33 -6.35 -17.66
N VAL A 109 8.21 -5.43 -16.70
CA VAL A 109 9.33 -5.04 -15.82
C VAL A 109 9.86 -6.24 -15.01
N LYS A 110 8.97 -7.10 -14.51
CA LYS A 110 9.37 -8.29 -13.74
C LYS A 110 10.03 -9.38 -14.59
N GLU A 111 9.67 -9.47 -15.86
CA GLU A 111 10.22 -10.47 -16.79
C GLU A 111 11.53 -10.02 -17.42
N GLU A 112 11.66 -8.73 -17.76
CA GLU A 112 12.75 -8.21 -18.58
C GLU A 112 13.87 -7.52 -17.78
N HIS A 113 13.58 -7.08 -16.55
CA HIS A 113 14.55 -6.34 -15.74
C HIS A 113 14.88 -7.04 -14.42
N SER A 114 16.18 -7.26 -14.21
CA SER A 114 16.78 -7.65 -12.94
C SER A 114 17.76 -6.55 -12.50
N PRO A 115 17.29 -5.51 -11.79
CA PRO A 115 18.18 -4.41 -11.38
C PRO A 115 19.23 -4.91 -10.39
N HIS A 116 20.45 -4.37 -10.51
CA HIS A 116 21.56 -4.65 -9.62
C HIS A 116 22.05 -3.34 -8.99
N LEU A 117 22.45 -3.41 -7.72
CA LEU A 117 23.01 -2.25 -7.02
C LEU A 117 24.42 -1.98 -7.57
N ASP A 118 24.66 -0.76 -8.02
CA ASP A 118 25.97 -0.31 -8.46
C ASP A 118 26.84 0.10 -7.26
N LYS A 119 28.16 -0.03 -7.42
CA LYS A 119 29.12 0.22 -6.36
C LYS A 119 29.01 1.64 -5.75
N PRO A 120 28.83 2.72 -6.53
CA PRO A 120 28.63 4.05 -5.97
C PRO A 120 27.38 4.15 -5.07
N ALA A 121 26.25 3.54 -5.46
CA ALA A 121 25.06 3.54 -4.63
C ALA A 121 25.23 2.70 -3.36
N GLU A 122 25.94 1.58 -3.43
CA GLU A 122 26.27 0.76 -2.25
C GLU A 122 27.10 1.54 -1.23
N GLU A 123 28.09 2.31 -1.67
CA GLU A 123 28.92 3.16 -0.80
C GLU A 123 28.06 4.21 -0.07
N VAL A 124 27.14 4.87 -0.80
CA VAL A 124 26.23 5.88 -0.23
C VAL A 124 25.28 5.25 0.80
N LEU A 125 24.65 4.13 0.46
CA LEU A 125 23.73 3.45 1.37
C LEU A 125 24.45 2.95 2.63
N SER A 126 25.64 2.37 2.46
CA SER A 126 26.45 1.89 3.58
C SER A 126 26.85 3.02 4.53
N ALA A 127 27.29 4.16 3.98
CA ALA A 127 27.63 5.33 4.78
C ALA A 127 26.41 5.88 5.54
N TYR A 128 25.24 5.94 4.91
CA TYR A 128 24.00 6.41 5.55
C TYR A 128 23.62 5.54 6.76
N TYR A 129 23.61 4.22 6.60
CA TYR A 129 23.19 3.31 7.67
C TYR A 129 24.21 3.18 8.82
N GLN A 130 25.50 3.49 8.59
CA GLN A 130 26.50 3.52 9.66
C GLN A 130 26.38 4.76 10.57
N LEU A 131 25.72 5.82 10.10
CA LEU A 131 25.54 7.07 10.86
C LEU A 131 24.28 7.08 11.72
N GLN A 132 23.36 6.13 11.52
CA GLN A 132 22.11 6.00 12.29
C GLN A 132 22.33 5.17 13.56
#